data_AF-A0A382XQE0-F1
#
_entry.id   AF-A0A382XQE0-F1
#
_cell.length_a   1.000
_cell.length_b   1.000
_cell.length_c   1.000
_cell.angle_alpha   90.00
_cell.angle_beta   90.00
_cell.angle_gamma   90.00
#
_symmetry.space_group_name_H-M   'P 1'
#
loop_
_entity.id
_entity.type
_entity.pdbx_description
1 polymer ?
#
loop_
_entity_poly.entity_id
_entity_poly.type
_entity_poly.pdbx_seq_one_letter_code
_entity_poly.pdbx_strand_id
1 'polypeptide(L)'
;MLTNTLVTTSLGFGCLYPLFFWVNHRDVVKTGFYRFNLGFCGVVGGLGVISLWRIHAVTFPVKGLVTFWFIALLAVSAYFWNRDRIKWFSIASTSVIGIIALFQVQDQLISYDWMLQIISILSGLVLCSSIFAGVLGHWYLNV
;
A
#
# COMPACT_ATOMS: atom_id res chain seq x y z
N MET A 1 8.35 -19.14 6.23
CA MET A 1 9.14 -18.22 5.37
C MET A 1 8.30 -17.63 4.24
N LEU A 2 7.71 -18.44 3.35
CA LEU A 2 6.92 -17.92 2.21
C LEU A 2 5.76 -16.99 2.63
N THR A 3 4.98 -17.37 3.66
CA THR A 3 3.87 -16.56 4.17
C THR A 3 4.33 -15.21 4.74
N ASN A 4 5.49 -15.16 5.40
CA ASN A 4 6.04 -13.93 5.96
C ASN A 4 6.47 -12.98 4.85
N THR A 5 7.12 -13.50 3.80
CA THR A 5 7.47 -12.73 2.61
C THR A 5 6.23 -12.21 1.93
N LEU A 6 5.20 -13.04 1.72
CA LEU A 6 3.94 -12.63 1.11
C LEU A 6 3.24 -11.53 1.92
N VAL A 7 3.18 -11.65 3.24
CA VAL A 7 2.59 -10.62 4.12
C VAL A 7 3.35 -9.31 4.03
N THR A 8 4.67 -9.36 4.18
CA THR A 8 5.51 -8.14 4.19
C THR A 8 5.53 -7.44 2.84
N THR A 9 5.60 -8.18 1.72
CA THR A 9 5.56 -7.58 0.37
C THR A 9 4.18 -7.04 0.02
N SER A 10 3.10 -7.76 0.36
CA SER A 10 1.73 -7.34 0.06
C SER A 10 1.32 -6.11 0.87
N LEU A 11 1.65 -6.08 2.16
CA LEU A 11 1.45 -4.91 3.01
C LEU A 11 2.35 -3.75 2.56
N GLY A 12 3.63 -4.01 2.29
CA GLY A 12 4.55 -3.00 1.76
C GLY A 12 4.04 -2.36 0.48
N PHE A 13 3.53 -3.16 -0.45
CA PHE A 13 2.90 -2.68 -1.66
C PHE A 13 1.66 -1.82 -1.34
N GLY A 14 0.76 -2.30 -0.51
CA GLY A 14 -0.46 -1.57 -0.13
C GLY A 14 -0.18 -0.23 0.58
N CYS A 15 0.91 -0.12 1.34
CA CYS A 15 1.24 1.12 2.05
C CYS A 15 1.98 2.11 1.16
N LEU A 16 2.92 1.62 0.33
CA LEU A 16 3.85 2.46 -0.44
C LEU A 16 3.30 2.85 -1.81
N TYR A 17 2.52 2.00 -2.46
CA TYR A 17 2.00 2.24 -3.81
C TYR A 17 1.19 3.54 -3.94
N PRO A 18 0.30 3.91 -2.99
CA PRO A 18 -0.49 5.13 -3.11
C PRO A 18 0.33 6.42 -3.04
N LEU A 19 1.57 6.38 -2.54
CA LEU A 19 2.46 7.56 -2.50
C LEU A 19 2.85 8.04 -3.90
N PHE A 20 2.91 7.13 -4.88
CA PHE A 20 3.29 7.45 -6.26
C PHE A 20 2.24 8.27 -7.01
N PHE A 21 1.03 8.44 -6.48
CA PHE A 21 0.04 9.36 -7.05
C PHE A 21 0.49 10.83 -7.06
N TRP A 22 1.55 11.18 -6.34
CA TRP A 22 2.17 12.51 -6.45
C TRP A 22 2.85 12.74 -7.80
N VAL A 23 3.38 11.69 -8.44
CA VAL A 23 4.24 11.81 -9.64
C VAL A 23 3.45 12.24 -10.89
N ASN A 24 2.12 12.08 -10.88
CA ASN A 24 1.28 12.36 -12.04
C ASN A 24 0.95 13.84 -12.24
N HIS A 25 1.00 14.28 -13.50
CA HIS A 25 0.36 15.51 -13.95
C HIS A 25 -1.15 15.33 -13.94
N ARG A 26 -1.86 16.13 -13.13
CA ARG A 26 -3.29 15.96 -12.85
C ARG A 26 -4.19 16.19 -14.07
N ASP A 27 -3.68 16.88 -15.09
CA ASP A 27 -4.47 17.35 -16.23
C ASP A 27 -4.61 16.32 -17.35
N VAL A 28 -3.77 15.27 -17.37
CA VAL A 28 -3.76 14.26 -18.45
C VAL A 28 -4.46 12.96 -18.03
N VAL A 29 -4.58 12.70 -16.73
CA VAL A 29 -4.93 11.39 -16.20
C VAL A 29 -6.41 11.34 -15.80
N LYS A 30 -7.22 10.62 -16.60
CA LYS A 30 -8.66 10.38 -16.35
C LYS A 30 -8.89 9.75 -14.97
N THR A 31 -10.04 10.07 -14.36
CA THR A 31 -10.47 9.58 -13.04
C THR A 31 -10.45 8.05 -12.89
N GLY A 32 -10.63 7.31 -14.00
CA GLY A 32 -10.51 5.85 -14.04
C GLY A 32 -9.14 5.30 -13.62
N PHE A 33 -8.05 6.03 -13.89
CA PHE A 33 -6.69 5.63 -13.47
C PHE A 33 -6.57 5.53 -11.95
N TYR A 34 -7.08 6.53 -11.23
CA TYR A 34 -6.97 6.54 -9.78
C TYR A 34 -7.85 5.48 -9.11
N ARG A 35 -9.06 5.24 -9.64
CA ARG A 35 -9.94 4.16 -9.16
C ARG A 35 -9.28 2.79 -9.30
N PHE A 36 -8.67 2.55 -10.47
CA PHE A 36 -7.95 1.31 -10.73
C PHE A 36 -6.79 1.12 -9.76
N ASN A 37 -5.94 2.14 -9.59
CA ASN A 37 -4.76 2.02 -8.73
C ASN A 37 -5.10 1.93 -7.22
N LEU A 38 -6.12 2.65 -6.74
CA LEU A 38 -6.63 2.50 -5.37
C LEU A 38 -7.24 1.11 -5.14
N GLY A 39 -8.00 0.60 -6.11
CA GLY A 39 -8.52 -0.77 -6.08
C GLY A 39 -7.40 -1.81 -6.07
N PHE A 40 -6.38 -1.63 -6.90
CA PHE A 40 -5.22 -2.52 -6.97
C PHE A 40 -4.46 -2.58 -5.65
N CYS A 41 -4.24 -1.43 -5.03
CA CYS A 41 -3.69 -1.30 -3.69
C CYS A 41 -4.55 -2.04 -2.64
N GLY A 42 -5.87 -1.90 -2.71
CA GLY A 42 -6.80 -2.58 -1.82
C GLY A 42 -6.77 -4.11 -1.95
N VAL A 43 -6.72 -4.63 -3.19
CA VAL A 43 -6.64 -6.08 -3.43
C VAL A 43 -5.34 -6.67 -2.90
N VAL A 44 -4.20 -6.07 -3.26
CA VAL A 44 -2.89 -6.56 -2.81
C VAL A 44 -2.73 -6.39 -1.30
N GLY A 45 -3.11 -5.24 -0.75
CA GLY A 45 -3.09 -5.01 0.70
C GLY A 45 -3.97 -6.01 1.46
N GLY A 46 -5.16 -6.31 0.93
CA GLY A 46 -6.09 -7.27 1.52
C GLY A 46 -5.55 -8.69 1.60
N LEU A 47 -4.80 -9.14 0.57
CA LEU A 47 -4.08 -10.41 0.61
C LEU A 47 -3.07 -10.45 1.77
N GLY A 48 -2.38 -9.34 2.01
CA GLY A 48 -1.47 -9.17 3.16
C GLY A 48 -2.20 -9.29 4.50
N VAL A 49 -3.34 -8.61 4.67
CA VAL A 49 -4.13 -8.65 5.91
C VAL A 49 -4.65 -10.05 6.21
N ILE A 50 -5.27 -10.71 5.23
CA ILE A 50 -5.83 -12.06 5.41
C ILE A 50 -4.72 -13.06 5.77
N SER A 51 -3.56 -12.94 5.12
CA SER A 51 -2.41 -13.80 5.37
C SER A 51 -1.79 -13.54 6.75
N LEU A 52 -1.77 -12.28 7.22
CA LEU A 52 -1.29 -11.92 8.55
C LEU A 52 -2.12 -12.59 9.67
N TRP A 53 -3.45 -12.66 9.49
CA TRP A 53 -4.33 -13.33 10.45
C TRP A 53 -4.02 -14.82 10.63
N ARG A 54 -3.44 -15.46 9.61
CA ARG A 54 -3.01 -16.87 9.67
C ARG A 54 -1.68 -17.08 10.42
N ILE A 55 -0.92 -16.02 10.70
CA ILE A 55 0.36 -16.12 11.40
C ILE A 55 0.15 -16.01 12.91
N HIS A 56 0.38 -17.09 13.65
CA HIS A 56 0.22 -17.09 15.11
C HIS A 56 1.30 -16.29 15.86
N ALA A 57 2.49 -16.13 15.26
CA ALA A 57 3.60 -15.39 15.87
C ALA A 57 3.32 -13.88 16.05
N VAL A 58 2.43 -13.31 15.25
CA VAL A 58 2.10 -11.88 15.33
C VAL A 58 1.05 -11.66 16.42
N THR A 59 1.35 -10.70 17.29
CA THR A 59 0.49 -10.31 18.40
C THR A 59 -0.87 -9.77 17.94
N PHE A 60 -1.90 -10.01 18.74
CA PHE A 60 -3.26 -9.49 18.48
C PHE A 60 -3.33 -7.97 18.25
N PRO A 61 -2.66 -7.09 19.03
CA PRO A 61 -2.70 -5.64 18.79
C PRO A 61 -2.16 -5.24 17.41
N VAL A 62 -1.07 -5.87 16.94
CA VAL A 62 -0.51 -5.57 15.61
C VAL A 62 -1.47 -6.00 14.49
N LYS A 63 -2.12 -7.16 14.64
CA LYS A 63 -3.17 -7.59 13.70
C LYS A 63 -4.35 -6.61 13.67
N GLY A 64 -4.77 -6.12 14.84
CA GLY A 64 -5.82 -5.11 14.96
C GLY A 64 -5.45 -3.80 14.25
N LEU A 65 -4.22 -3.32 14.46
CA LEU A 65 -3.71 -2.10 13.84
C LEU A 65 -3.66 -2.21 12.30
N VAL A 66 -3.13 -3.32 11.77
CA VAL A 66 -3.10 -3.57 10.32
C VAL A 66 -4.51 -3.65 9.73
N THR A 67 -5.44 -4.29 10.44
CA THR A 67 -6.84 -4.38 10.01
C THR A 67 -7.52 -3.00 10.02
N PHE A 68 -7.26 -2.19 11.05
CA PHE A 68 -7.75 -0.83 11.14
C PHE A 68 -7.22 0.05 9.99
N TRP A 69 -5.91 -0.04 9.72
CA TRP A 69 -5.29 0.63 8.57
C TRP A 69 -5.97 0.22 7.25
N PHE A 70 -6.21 -1.07 7.06
CA PHE A 70 -6.84 -1.56 5.84
C PHE A 70 -8.28 -1.06 5.68
N ILE A 71 -9.06 -1.00 6.76
CA ILE A 71 -10.41 -0.41 6.74
C ILE A 71 -10.32 1.08 6.39
N ALA A 72 -9.34 1.82 6.93
CA ALA A 72 -9.11 3.22 6.58
C ALA A 72 -8.75 3.38 5.09
N LEU A 73 -7.92 2.49 4.54
CA LEU A 73 -7.59 2.45 3.10
C LEU A 73 -8.83 2.22 2.24
N LEU A 74 -9.69 1.27 2.62
CA LEU A 74 -10.95 1.01 1.92
C LEU A 74 -11.92 2.19 2.03
N ALA A 75 -12.03 2.83 3.20
CA ALA A 75 -12.88 4.00 3.40
C ALA A 75 -12.43 5.18 2.53
N VAL A 76 -11.12 5.45 2.47
CA VAL A 76 -10.54 6.47 1.60
C VAL A 76 -10.77 6.13 0.14
N SER A 77 -10.58 4.87 -0.24
CA SER A 77 -10.82 4.40 -1.62
C SER A 77 -12.28 4.56 -2.03
N ALA A 78 -13.22 4.23 -1.13
CA ALA A 78 -14.65 4.41 -1.35
C ALA A 78 -15.04 5.90 -1.43
N TYR A 79 -14.48 6.74 -0.57
CA TYR A 79 -14.74 8.18 -0.56
C TYR A 79 -14.29 8.86 -1.86
N PHE A 80 -13.10 8.49 -2.37
CA PHE A 80 -12.58 9.05 -3.62
C PHE A 80 -13.11 8.34 -4.87
N TRP A 81 -13.87 7.24 -4.73
CA TRP A 81 -14.37 6.46 -5.86
C TRP A 81 -15.17 7.33 -6.84
N ASN A 82 -16.09 8.16 -6.34
CA ASN A 82 -16.96 8.96 -7.21
C ASN A 82 -16.57 10.45 -7.34
N ARG A 83 -15.37 10.82 -6.88
CA ARG A 83 -14.89 12.21 -6.89
C ARG A 83 -13.92 12.43 -8.04
N ASP A 84 -14.11 13.51 -8.79
CA ASP A 84 -13.20 13.86 -9.89
C ASP A 84 -11.86 14.43 -9.44
N ARG A 85 -11.76 14.89 -8.18
CA ARG A 85 -10.54 15.43 -7.59
C ARG A 85 -10.11 14.63 -6.38
N ILE A 86 -8.94 14.04 -6.50
CA ILE A 86 -8.30 13.34 -5.40
C ILE A 86 -7.42 14.31 -4.61
N LYS A 87 -7.66 14.36 -3.30
CA LYS A 87 -6.81 15.10 -2.37
C LYS A 87 -5.66 14.17 -1.97
N TRP A 88 -4.47 14.43 -2.52
CA TRP A 88 -3.27 13.66 -2.20
C TRP A 88 -3.02 13.53 -0.69
N PHE A 89 -3.30 14.59 0.09
CA PHE A 89 -3.08 14.59 1.54
C PHE A 89 -3.80 13.43 2.27
N SER A 90 -5.04 13.11 1.88
CA SER A 90 -5.82 12.03 2.49
C SER A 90 -5.29 10.63 2.14
N ILE A 91 -4.67 10.48 0.96
CA ILE A 91 -4.05 9.22 0.56
C ILE A 91 -2.71 9.07 1.27
N ALA A 92 -1.89 10.12 1.28
CA ALA A 92 -0.60 10.13 1.96
C ALA A 92 -0.73 9.84 3.46
N SER A 93 -1.74 10.40 4.14
CA SER A 93 -1.98 10.11 5.56
C SER A 93 -2.26 8.62 5.81
N THR A 94 -3.00 7.98 4.89
CA THR A 94 -3.32 6.55 5.00
C THR A 94 -2.09 5.69 4.75
N SER A 95 -1.23 6.08 3.81
CA SER A 95 0.06 5.42 3.57
C SER A 95 1.00 5.53 4.77
N VAL A 96 1.07 6.69 5.43
CA VAL A 96 1.92 6.87 6.64
C VAL A 96 1.48 5.94 7.76
N ILE A 97 0.17 5.84 8.03
CA ILE A 97 -0.37 4.88 9.02
C ILE A 97 0.01 3.45 8.64
N GLY A 98 -0.04 3.12 7.36
CA GLY A 98 0.33 1.81 6.85
C GLY A 98 1.82 1.48 7.01
N ILE A 99 2.71 2.46 6.83
CA ILE A 99 4.15 2.26 7.04
C ILE A 99 4.45 1.98 8.52
N ILE A 100 3.79 2.69 9.44
CA ILE A 100 3.92 2.43 10.88
C ILE A 100 3.45 1.00 11.20
N ALA A 101 2.33 0.58 10.61
CA ALA A 101 1.82 -0.79 10.76
C ALA A 101 2.81 -1.84 10.23
N LEU A 102 3.42 -1.56 9.06
CA LEU A 102 4.40 -2.43 8.43
C LEU A 102 5.64 -2.63 9.31
N PHE A 103 6.16 -1.58 9.92
CA PHE A 103 7.30 -1.69 10.83
C PHE A 103 7.01 -2.57 12.05
N GLN A 104 5.82 -2.45 12.65
CA GLN A 104 5.43 -3.31 13.76
C GLN A 104 5.28 -4.77 13.35
N VAL A 105 4.80 -5.04 12.12
CA VAL A 105 4.74 -6.40 11.57
C VAL A 105 6.14 -6.96 11.31
N GLN A 106 7.05 -6.16 10.76
CA GLN A 106 8.43 -6.58 10.47
C GLN A 106 9.22 -6.88 11.73
N ASP A 107 9.05 -6.07 12.77
CA ASP A 107 9.64 -6.26 14.09
C ASP A 107 9.30 -7.65 14.67
N GLN A 108 8.03 -8.07 14.53
CA GLN A 108 7.56 -9.35 15.07
C GLN A 108 7.87 -10.57 14.17
N LEU A 109 8.15 -10.37 12.88
CA LEU A 109 8.34 -11.47 11.91
C LEU A 109 9.80 -11.76 11.55
N ILE A 110 10.70 -10.79 11.63
CA ILE A 110 12.08 -10.90 11.15
C ILE A 110 13.06 -10.65 12.30
N SER A 111 13.06 -9.42 12.83
CA SER A 111 13.78 -8.94 14.01
C SER A 111 13.84 -7.42 13.96
N TYR A 112 14.06 -6.80 15.11
CA TYR A 112 14.33 -5.37 15.19
C TYR A 112 15.71 -5.03 14.63
N ASP A 113 15.76 -4.57 13.37
CA ASP A 113 16.95 -3.94 12.76
C ASP A 113 16.50 -2.78 11.88
N TRP A 114 16.91 -1.56 12.26
CA TRP A 114 16.56 -0.32 11.57
C TRP A 114 17.09 -0.28 10.14
N MET A 115 18.25 -0.90 9.86
CA MET A 115 18.84 -0.95 8.53
C MET A 115 18.02 -1.85 7.61
N LEU A 116 17.58 -3.01 8.13
CA LEU A 116 16.71 -3.93 7.37
C LEU A 116 15.34 -3.30 7.06
N GLN A 117 14.78 -2.51 7.98
CA GLN A 117 13.53 -1.78 7.74
C GLN A 117 13.67 -0.76 6.60
N ILE A 118 14.78 0.00 6.57
CA ILE A 118 15.07 0.95 5.48
C ILE A 118 15.24 0.23 4.15
N ILE A 119 16.02 -0.85 4.11
CA ILE A 119 16.21 -1.67 2.89
C ILE A 119 14.86 -2.22 2.42
N SER A 120 13.99 -2.64 3.34
CA SER A 120 12.66 -3.14 2.99
C SER A 120 11.76 -2.06 2.39
N ILE A 121 11.82 -0.82 2.89
CA ILE A 121 11.06 0.28 2.27
C ILE A 121 11.62 0.61 0.90
N LEU A 122 12.94 0.72 0.75
CA LEU A 122 13.57 1.03 -0.53
C LEU A 122 13.24 -0.02 -1.59
N SER A 123 13.34 -1.31 -1.25
CA SER A 123 12.95 -2.40 -2.16
C SER A 123 11.45 -2.35 -2.50
N GLY A 124 10.59 -2.06 -1.54
CA GLY A 124 9.15 -1.84 -1.77
C GLY A 124 8.88 -0.64 -2.70
N LEU A 125 9.60 0.47 -2.52
CA LEU A 125 9.48 1.65 -3.38
C LEU A 125 9.92 1.34 -4.82
N VAL A 126 11.02 0.61 -5.00
CA VAL A 126 11.47 0.17 -6.34
C VAL A 126 10.40 -0.69 -7.01
N LEU A 127 9.85 -1.68 -6.30
CA LEU A 127 8.76 -2.52 -6.82
C LEU A 127 7.52 -1.67 -7.18
N CYS A 128 7.04 -0.83 -6.27
CA CYS A 128 5.89 0.03 -6.51
C CYS A 128 6.12 0.99 -7.68
N SER A 129 7.31 1.60 -7.78
CA SER A 129 7.64 2.55 -8.85
C SER A 129 7.65 1.88 -10.22
N SER A 130 8.23 0.69 -10.35
CA SER A 130 8.26 -0.05 -11.62
C SER A 130 6.86 -0.43 -12.10
N ILE A 131 6.01 -0.94 -11.20
CA ILE A 131 4.62 -1.28 -11.53
C ILE A 131 3.83 0.00 -11.88
N PHE A 132 3.98 1.06 -11.08
CA PHE A 132 3.30 2.32 -11.31
C PHE A 132 3.69 2.92 -12.67
N ALA A 133 4.97 2.90 -13.04
CA ALA A 133 5.44 3.37 -14.34
C ALA A 133 4.82 2.57 -15.50
N GLY A 134 4.71 1.24 -15.36
CA GLY A 134 4.04 0.39 -16.35
C GLY A 134 2.56 0.72 -16.53
N VAL A 135 1.82 0.87 -15.42
CA VAL A 135 0.41 1.27 -15.45
C VAL A 135 0.27 2.69 -16.03
N LEU A 136 1.15 3.60 -15.67
CA LEU A 136 1.14 4.96 -16.17
C LEU A 136 1.37 5.00 -17.70
N GLY A 137 2.37 4.26 -18.20
CA GLY A 137 2.66 4.16 -19.62
C GLY A 137 1.46 3.65 -20.44
N HIS A 138 0.78 2.60 -19.97
CA HIS A 138 -0.43 2.10 -20.64
C HIS A 138 -1.53 3.16 -20.73
N TRP A 139 -1.74 3.94 -19.67
CA TRP A 139 -2.76 5.00 -19.69
C TRP A 139 -2.35 6.16 -20.60
N TYR A 140 -1.08 6.58 -20.62
CA TYR A 140 -0.61 7.65 -21.51
C TYR A 140 -0.65 7.28 -22.99
N LEU A 141 -0.35 6.03 -23.34
CA LEU A 141 -0.36 5.56 -24.73
C LEU A 141 -1.78 5.33 -25.28
N ASN A 142 -2.76 5.21 -24.40
CA ASN A 142 -4.15 4.90 -24.72
C ASN A 142 -5.11 6.06 -24.42
N VAL A 143 -4.58 7.30 -24.27
CA VAL A 143 -5.38 8.54 -24.18
C VAL A 143 -5.76 9.02 -25.56
#